data_AF-A0A351UJW0-F1
#
_entry.id   AF-A0A351UJW0-F1
#
_cell.length_a   1.000
_cell.length_b   1.000
_cell.length_c   1.000
_cell.angle_alpha   90.00
_cell.angle_beta   90.00
_cell.angle_gamma   90.00
#
_symmetry.space_group_name_H-M   'P 1'
#
loop_
_entity.id
_entity.type
_entity.pdbx_description
1 polymer ?
#
loop_
_entity_poly.entity_id
_entity_poly.type
_entity_poly.pdbx_seq_one_letter_code
_entity_poly.pdbx_strand_id
1 'polypeptide(L)'
;MKKTFSLFLTASVLLPSLSMAGVKSIYGDDNRLDYYQASPDMKRLADSVVSLWPSAQTRLNGGGYDLATVSFGDALNLCPGETFREQPIGAFCSGTLVGEDIVMTAGHCITDEAKCADTKFVFGYNID
;
A
#
# COMPACT_ATOMS: atom_id res chain seq x y z
N MET A 1 12.13 52.29 51.39
CA MET A 1 11.62 50.91 51.59
C MET A 1 11.45 50.28 50.22
N LYS A 2 12.50 49.64 49.67
CA LYS A 2 12.62 48.17 49.51
C LYS A 2 11.33 47.50 49.00
N LYS A 3 11.36 47.08 47.72
CA LYS A 3 11.10 45.71 47.25
C LYS A 3 11.16 45.68 45.72
N THR A 4 12.35 45.42 45.18
CA THR A 4 12.54 44.97 43.80
C THR A 4 12.07 43.52 43.71
N PHE A 5 10.99 43.28 42.99
CA PHE A 5 10.48 41.93 42.70
C PHE A 5 11.20 41.42 41.44
N SER A 6 12.15 40.50 41.59
CA SER A 6 12.72 39.78 40.45
C SER A 6 11.73 38.71 40.02
N LEU A 7 11.19 38.87 38.81
CA LEU A 7 10.35 37.88 38.16
C LEU A 7 11.27 36.82 37.52
N PHE A 8 11.41 35.66 38.15
CA PHE A 8 12.11 34.53 37.55
C PHE A 8 11.26 33.97 36.41
N LEU A 9 11.70 34.18 35.17
CA LEU A 9 11.12 33.56 33.99
C LEU A 9 11.54 32.09 33.98
N THR A 10 10.68 31.19 34.42
CA THR A 10 10.90 29.74 34.32
C THR A 10 10.78 29.34 32.85
N ALA A 11 11.92 29.16 32.19
CA ALA A 11 11.98 28.54 30.87
C ALA A 11 11.61 27.06 31.00
N SER A 12 10.33 26.75 30.83
CA SER A 12 9.85 25.38 30.64
C SER A 12 10.47 24.83 29.36
N VAL A 13 11.53 24.04 29.51
CA VAL A 13 12.13 23.28 28.42
C VAL A 13 11.08 22.28 27.95
N LEU A 14 10.38 22.60 26.86
CA LEU A 14 9.60 21.67 26.07
C LEU A 14 10.60 20.66 25.50
N LEU A 15 10.80 19.55 26.20
CA LEU A 15 11.46 18.39 25.64
C LEU A 15 10.64 17.94 24.42
N PRO A 16 11.21 17.96 23.19
CA PRO A 16 10.54 17.32 22.08
C PRO A 16 10.40 15.85 22.45
N SER A 17 9.14 15.39 22.50
CA SER A 17 8.84 13.97 22.58
C SER A 17 9.61 13.28 21.46
N LEU A 18 10.60 12.48 21.84
CA LEU A 18 11.29 11.57 20.95
C LEU A 18 10.22 10.65 20.36
N SER A 19 9.78 10.96 19.15
CA SER A 19 8.94 10.08 18.36
C SER A 19 9.73 8.79 18.18
N MET A 20 9.34 7.73 18.87
CA MET A 20 9.81 6.40 18.56
C MET A 20 9.24 6.05 17.21
N ALA A 21 10.01 6.31 16.15
CA ALA A 21 9.71 5.79 14.83
C ALA A 21 9.69 4.26 14.95
N GLY A 22 8.48 3.70 15.04
CA GLY A 22 8.24 2.26 15.04
C GLY A 22 8.85 1.64 13.80
N VAL A 23 9.27 0.38 13.95
CA VAL A 23 9.84 -0.54 12.95
C VAL A 23 9.79 0.02 11.52
N LYS A 24 10.94 0.47 11.01
CA LYS A 24 11.06 0.90 9.61
C LYS A 24 10.85 -0.31 8.70
N SER A 25 9.83 -0.24 7.84
CA SER A 25 9.57 -1.23 6.78
C SER A 25 10.57 -1.11 5.60
N ILE A 26 11.30 0.00 5.53
CA ILE A 26 12.30 0.28 4.49
C ILE A 26 13.69 0.07 5.08
N TYR A 27 14.44 -0.83 4.47
CA TYR A 27 15.84 -1.11 4.82
C TYR A 27 16.77 -0.42 3.80
N GLY A 28 17.53 0.57 4.26
CA GLY A 28 18.39 1.38 3.40
C GLY A 28 17.65 2.55 2.75
N ASP A 29 18.06 2.90 1.53
CA ASP A 29 17.40 3.93 0.73
C ASP A 29 16.04 3.43 0.22
N ASP A 30 15.08 4.35 0.12
CA ASP A 30 13.80 4.03 -0.49
C ASP A 30 13.97 3.88 -2.01
N ASN A 31 14.00 2.63 -2.47
CA ASN A 31 14.17 2.25 -3.86
C ASN A 31 12.90 1.62 -4.44
N ARG A 32 11.74 1.88 -3.83
CA ARG A 32 10.46 1.44 -4.40
C ARG A 32 10.25 2.14 -5.74
N LEU A 33 9.75 1.38 -6.70
CA LEU A 33 9.51 1.84 -8.07
C LEU A 33 8.05 1.59 -8.44
N ASP A 34 7.47 2.52 -9.17
CA ASP A 34 6.31 2.21 -9.99
C ASP A 34 6.69 1.27 -11.14
N TYR A 35 5.70 0.54 -11.66
CA TYR A 35 5.93 -0.40 -12.76
C TYR A 35 6.60 0.30 -13.96
N TYR A 36 6.13 1.48 -14.38
CA TYR A 36 6.72 2.22 -15.50
C TYR A 36 8.21 2.55 -15.33
N GLN A 37 8.67 2.74 -14.08
CA GLN A 37 10.06 3.07 -13.73
C GLN A 37 10.97 1.84 -13.71
N ALA A 38 10.40 0.63 -13.63
CA ALA A 38 11.16 -0.60 -13.52
C ALA A 38 11.89 -0.98 -14.83
N SER A 39 12.98 -1.72 -14.70
CA SER A 39 13.72 -2.25 -15.85
C SER A 39 12.88 -3.27 -16.64
N PRO A 40 13.19 -3.54 -17.91
CA PRO A 40 12.47 -4.55 -18.70
C PRO A 40 12.45 -5.94 -18.05
N ASP A 41 13.53 -6.32 -17.35
CA ASP A 41 13.59 -7.60 -16.64
C ASP A 41 12.66 -7.64 -15.42
N MET A 42 12.56 -6.55 -14.67
CA MET A 42 11.63 -6.44 -13.54
C MET A 42 10.17 -6.39 -14.02
N LYS A 43 9.88 -5.67 -15.11
CA LYS A 43 8.55 -5.65 -15.73
C LYS A 43 8.10 -7.05 -16.14
N ARG A 44 8.96 -7.81 -16.83
CA ARG A 44 8.69 -9.20 -17.21
C ARG A 44 8.37 -10.10 -16.01
N LEU A 45 9.04 -9.90 -14.88
CA LEU A 45 8.70 -10.63 -13.65
C LEU A 45 7.37 -10.14 -13.06
N ALA A 46 7.12 -8.84 -13.02
CA ALA A 46 5.87 -8.26 -12.53
C ALA A 46 4.65 -8.71 -13.35
N ASP A 47 4.81 -8.94 -14.66
CA ASP A 47 3.74 -9.47 -15.52
C ASP A 47 3.30 -10.89 -15.15
N SER A 48 4.09 -11.62 -14.35
CA SER A 48 3.72 -12.93 -13.77
C SER A 48 3.02 -12.84 -12.41
N VAL A 49 2.81 -11.63 -11.88
CA VAL A 49 2.12 -11.37 -10.62
C VAL A 49 0.68 -10.98 -10.90
N VAL A 50 -0.23 -11.47 -10.07
CA VAL A 50 -1.66 -11.23 -10.19
C VAL A 50 -2.19 -10.54 -8.94
N SER A 51 -3.14 -9.62 -9.13
CA SER A 51 -3.89 -9.00 -8.05
C SER A 51 -5.22 -9.72 -7.83
N LEU A 52 -5.60 -9.94 -6.57
CA LEU A 52 -6.80 -10.69 -6.19
C LEU A 52 -7.91 -9.74 -5.70
N TRP A 53 -9.10 -9.89 -6.27
CA TRP A 53 -10.23 -8.99 -6.05
C TRP A 53 -11.50 -9.77 -5.69
N PRO A 54 -12.38 -9.25 -4.81
CA PRO A 54 -13.71 -9.80 -4.65
C PRO A 54 -14.54 -9.51 -5.91
N SER A 55 -15.45 -10.42 -6.27
CA SER A 55 -16.28 -10.25 -7.47
C SER A 55 -17.08 -8.94 -7.46
N ALA A 56 -17.53 -8.50 -6.28
CA ALA A 56 -18.28 -7.26 -6.08
C ALA A 56 -17.49 -5.98 -6.43
N GLN A 57 -16.15 -6.05 -6.47
CA GLN A 57 -15.29 -4.93 -6.84
C GLN A 57 -14.86 -4.96 -8.32
N THR A 58 -15.29 -5.97 -9.07
CA THR A 58 -15.02 -6.09 -10.51
C THR A 58 -16.33 -5.95 -11.27
N ARG A 59 -16.45 -4.92 -12.10
CA ARG A 59 -17.68 -4.67 -12.88
C ARG A 59 -17.38 -4.74 -14.37
N LEU A 60 -18.09 -5.61 -15.09
CA LEU A 60 -18.00 -5.64 -16.55
C LEU A 60 -18.58 -4.35 -17.13
N ASN A 61 -17.81 -3.67 -17.99
CA ASN A 61 -18.21 -2.45 -18.67
C ASN A 61 -17.59 -2.38 -20.08
N GLY A 62 -18.42 -2.26 -21.11
CA GLY A 62 -17.98 -1.94 -22.47
C GLY A 62 -16.94 -2.88 -23.10
N GLY A 63 -16.84 -4.14 -22.65
CA GLY A 63 -15.85 -5.10 -23.13
C GLY A 63 -14.59 -5.23 -22.26
N GLY A 64 -14.51 -4.49 -21.15
CA GLY A 64 -13.48 -4.60 -20.11
C GLY A 64 -14.07 -4.69 -18.71
N TYR A 65 -13.21 -4.56 -17.70
CA TYR A 65 -13.61 -4.55 -16.30
C TYR A 65 -13.19 -3.24 -15.62
N ASP A 66 -14.14 -2.60 -14.95
CA ASP A 66 -13.88 -1.53 -13.99
C ASP A 66 -13.58 -2.13 -12.62
N LEU A 67 -12.57 -1.59 -11.94
CA LEU A 67 -12.18 -2.00 -10.59
C LEU A 67 -12.61 -0.91 -9.58
N ALA A 68 -13.28 -1.32 -8.51
CA ALA A 68 -13.64 -0.42 -7.43
C ALA A 68 -12.41 -0.16 -6.54
N THR A 69 -11.85 1.05 -6.61
CA THR A 69 -10.63 1.42 -5.89
C THR A 69 -10.85 2.59 -4.92
N VAL A 70 -9.93 2.76 -3.99
CA VAL A 70 -9.83 3.91 -3.08
C VAL A 70 -8.42 4.47 -3.09
N SER A 71 -8.22 5.73 -2.67
CA SER A 71 -6.87 6.28 -2.49
C SER A 71 -6.12 5.49 -1.42
N PHE A 72 -4.85 5.15 -1.70
CA PHE A 72 -3.99 4.45 -0.74
C PHE A 72 -3.81 5.26 0.56
N GLY A 73 -3.62 6.57 0.39
CA GLY A 73 -3.49 7.53 1.47
C GLY A 73 -4.69 7.57 2.39
N ASP A 74 -5.89 7.51 1.81
CA ASP A 74 -7.14 7.55 2.57
C ASP A 74 -7.42 6.20 3.24
N ALA A 75 -7.20 5.10 2.53
CA ALA A 75 -7.45 3.75 3.02
C ALA A 75 -6.59 3.37 4.22
N LEU A 76 -5.32 3.80 4.25
CA LEU A 76 -4.37 3.51 5.33
C LEU A 76 -4.05 4.72 6.22
N ASN A 77 -4.70 5.87 5.99
CA ASN A 77 -4.43 7.11 6.72
C ASN A 77 -2.93 7.47 6.75
N LEU A 78 -2.30 7.46 5.57
CA LEU A 78 -0.85 7.71 5.44
C LEU A 78 -0.51 9.15 5.86
N CYS A 79 0.77 9.46 6.05
CA CYS A 79 1.21 10.85 6.22
C CYS A 79 1.11 11.63 4.88
N PRO A 80 0.92 12.96 4.92
CA PRO A 80 1.06 13.79 3.73
C PRO A 80 2.47 13.65 3.12
N GLY A 81 2.53 13.52 1.80
CA GLY A 81 3.81 13.41 1.07
C GLY A 81 4.43 12.01 1.00
N GLU A 82 3.79 10.99 1.58
CA GLU A 82 4.24 9.59 1.43
C GLU A 82 4.22 9.15 -0.04
N THR A 83 5.24 8.38 -0.43
CA THR A 83 5.33 7.81 -1.78
C THR A 83 4.12 6.92 -2.06
N PHE A 84 3.54 7.05 -3.26
CA PHE A 84 2.35 6.35 -3.75
C PHE A 84 1.03 6.66 -3.03
N ARG A 85 1.01 7.64 -2.12
CA ARG A 85 -0.19 8.01 -1.36
C ARG A 85 -1.44 8.17 -2.22
N GLU A 86 -1.32 8.82 -3.38
CA GLU A 86 -2.47 9.15 -4.22
C GLU A 86 -2.84 8.06 -5.23
N GLN A 87 -2.14 6.92 -5.20
CA GLN A 87 -2.45 5.81 -6.09
C GLN A 87 -3.70 5.05 -5.64
N PRO A 88 -4.47 4.51 -6.59
CA PRO A 88 -5.60 3.67 -6.27
C PRO A 88 -5.14 2.31 -5.71
N ILE A 89 -5.83 1.83 -4.68
CA ILE A 89 -5.72 0.45 -4.20
C ILE A 89 -7.11 -0.19 -4.13
N GLY A 90 -7.15 -1.53 -4.10
CA GLY A 90 -8.40 -2.26 -3.88
C GLY A 90 -8.25 -3.78 -3.83
N ALA A 91 -7.20 -4.33 -4.45
CA ALA A 91 -6.88 -5.75 -4.31
C ALA A 91 -6.68 -6.14 -2.84
N PHE A 92 -7.27 -7.27 -2.43
CA PHE A 92 -7.16 -7.74 -1.05
C PHE A 92 -5.91 -8.61 -0.83
N CYS A 93 -5.37 -9.18 -1.91
CA CYS A 93 -4.18 -10.04 -1.90
C CYS A 93 -3.51 -10.03 -3.28
N SER A 94 -2.39 -10.73 -3.38
CA SER A 94 -1.71 -11.03 -4.64
C SER A 94 -1.45 -12.53 -4.81
N GLY A 95 -1.02 -12.92 -6.00
CA GLY A 95 -0.51 -14.25 -6.30
C GLY A 95 0.57 -14.21 -7.37
N THR A 96 1.18 -15.35 -7.63
CA THR A 96 2.25 -15.50 -8.64
C THR A 96 1.94 -16.69 -9.54
N LEU A 97 2.10 -16.50 -10.84
CA LEU A 97 1.97 -17.55 -11.83
C LEU A 97 3.15 -18.53 -11.73
N VAL A 98 2.86 -19.80 -11.47
CA VAL A 98 3.87 -20.88 -11.30
C VAL A 98 3.69 -22.03 -12.31
N GLY A 99 2.70 -21.91 -13.19
CA GLY A 99 2.41 -22.80 -14.31
C GLY A 99 1.57 -22.05 -15.35
N GLU A 100 1.13 -22.71 -16.42
CA GLU A 100 0.37 -22.04 -17.49
C GLU A 100 -0.97 -21.46 -16.98
N ASP A 101 -1.60 -22.13 -16.02
CA ASP A 101 -2.90 -21.80 -15.43
C ASP A 101 -2.90 -21.96 -13.89
N ILE A 102 -1.72 -22.01 -13.26
CA ILE A 102 -1.56 -22.26 -11.82
C ILE A 102 -1.04 -21.00 -11.13
N VAL A 103 -1.83 -20.46 -10.19
CA VAL A 103 -1.46 -19.32 -9.35
C VAL A 103 -1.19 -19.78 -7.91
N MET A 104 -0.02 -19.43 -7.40
CA MET A 104 0.34 -19.58 -5.99
C MET A 104 -0.05 -18.32 -5.21
N THR A 105 -0.66 -18.46 -4.03
CA THR A 105 -0.95 -17.36 -3.10
C THR A 105 -0.81 -17.84 -1.64
N ALA A 106 -0.98 -16.94 -0.67
CA ALA A 106 -0.97 -17.29 0.73
C ALA A 106 -2.28 -17.97 1.17
N GLY A 107 -2.21 -18.95 2.08
CA GLY A 107 -3.40 -19.65 2.58
C GLY A 107 -4.44 -18.74 3.24
N HIS A 108 -4.03 -17.59 3.79
CA HIS A 108 -4.98 -16.62 4.37
C HIS A 108 -5.72 -15.78 3.32
N CYS A 109 -5.26 -15.76 2.06
CA CYS A 109 -5.96 -15.05 0.99
C CYS A 109 -7.20 -15.84 0.52
N ILE A 110 -7.15 -17.18 0.59
CA ILE A 110 -8.21 -18.09 0.17
C ILE A 110 -8.49 -19.05 1.33
N THR A 111 -9.42 -18.66 2.20
CA THR A 111 -9.71 -19.38 3.45
C THR A 111 -10.63 -20.58 3.28
N ASP A 112 -11.46 -20.57 2.23
CA ASP A 112 -12.48 -21.57 1.94
C ASP A 112 -12.91 -21.52 0.46
N GLU A 113 -13.76 -22.48 0.06
CA GLU A 113 -14.25 -22.60 -1.31
C GLU A 113 -15.11 -21.40 -1.75
N ALA A 114 -15.86 -20.78 -0.84
CA ALA A 114 -16.68 -19.62 -1.17
C ALA A 114 -15.81 -18.41 -1.50
N LYS A 115 -14.75 -18.17 -0.71
CA LYS A 115 -13.74 -17.15 -1.00
C LYS A 115 -13.02 -17.43 -2.31
N CYS A 116 -12.71 -18.70 -2.60
CA CYS A 116 -12.13 -19.10 -3.87
C CYS A 116 -13.04 -18.76 -5.06
N ALA A 117 -14.33 -19.11 -4.98
CA ALA A 117 -15.31 -18.84 -6.05
C ALA A 117 -15.57 -17.34 -6.28
N ASP A 118 -15.52 -16.54 -5.22
CA ASP A 118 -15.68 -15.08 -5.28
C ASP A 118 -14.46 -14.36 -5.88
N THR A 119 -13.26 -14.93 -5.75
CA THR A 119 -12.01 -14.26 -6.13
C THR A 119 -11.87 -14.10 -7.64
N LYS A 120 -11.49 -12.91 -8.08
CA LYS A 120 -11.10 -12.57 -9.45
C LYS A 120 -9.60 -12.31 -9.52
N PHE A 121 -8.99 -12.82 -10.57
CA PHE A 121 -7.57 -12.75 -10.86
C PHE A 121 -7.36 -11.69 -11.92
N VAL A 122 -6.69 -10.59 -11.57
CA VAL A 122 -6.49 -9.44 -12.47
C VAL A 122 -4.99 -9.23 -12.69
N PHE A 123 -4.54 -9.49 -13.91
CA PHE A 123 -3.19 -9.18 -14.38
C PHE A 123 -3.10 -7.74 -14.87
N GLY A 124 -1.90 -7.16 -14.85
CA GLY A 124 -1.65 -5.82 -15.38
C GLY A 124 -2.29 -4.67 -14.59
N TYR A 125 -2.59 -4.89 -13.30
CA TYR A 125 -3.00 -3.79 -12.42
C TYR A 125 -1.76 -3.04 -11.92
N ASN A 126 -1.35 -2.01 -12.66
CA ASN A 126 -0.13 -1.23 -12.41
C ASN A 126 -0.30 0.25 -12.84
N ILE A 127 0.72 1.07 -12.55
CA ILE A 127 0.86 2.43 -13.09
C ILE A 127 1.89 2.37 -14.23
N ASP A 128 1.44 2.69 -15.44
CA ASP A 128 2.21 2.68 -16.69
C ASP A 128 2.67 4.07 -17.16
#